data_AF-A0A0R2NLE5-F1
#
_entry.id   AF-A0A0R2NLE5-F1
#
_cell.length_a   1.000
_cell.length_b   1.000
_cell.length_c   1.000
_cell.angle_alpha   90.00
_cell.angle_beta   90.00
_cell.angle_gamma   90.00
#
_symmetry.space_group_name_H-M   'P 1'
#
loop_
_entity.id
_entity.type
_entity.pdbx_description
1 polymer ?
#
loop_
_entity_poly.entity_id
_entity_poly.type
_entity_poly.pdbx_seq_one_letter_code
_entity_poly.pdbx_strand_id
1 'polypeptide(L)'
;MKYEWRKQAKALYLPPQTPTPITVPPFNYYTISGHGDPNDIEFGERTAALYAMAYGIRMMPKQGLTPDGYYEYTVFPLEGLWTLDPADVAADGQFDKADLQYKIMLRQPDFVTPALA
;
A
#
# COMPACT_ATOMS: atom_id res chain seq x y z
N MET A 1 23.08 -3.79 -4.03
CA MET A 1 22.34 -3.14 -5.16
C MET A 1 20.94 -2.83 -4.66
N LYS A 2 20.41 -1.63 -4.94
CA LYS A 2 19.10 -1.19 -4.47
C LYS A 2 17.96 -1.94 -5.17
N TYR A 3 16.96 -2.40 -4.41
CA TYR A 3 15.71 -2.96 -4.92
C TYR A 3 14.77 -1.83 -5.37
N GLU A 4 14.35 -1.87 -6.62
CA GLU A 4 13.49 -0.87 -7.24
C GLU A 4 12.32 -1.58 -7.92
N TRP A 5 11.15 -1.64 -7.30
CA TRP A 5 9.99 -2.40 -7.80
C TRP A 5 9.65 -2.18 -9.29
N ARG A 6 9.93 -0.99 -9.85
CA ARG A 6 9.82 -0.67 -11.30
C ARG A 6 10.72 -1.52 -12.21
N LYS A 7 11.81 -2.06 -11.68
CA LYS A 7 12.80 -2.89 -12.38
C LYS A 7 12.56 -4.37 -12.09
N GLN A 8 12.41 -4.75 -10.81
CA GLN A 8 12.32 -6.16 -10.42
C GLN A 8 10.89 -6.73 -10.42
N ALA A 9 9.85 -5.90 -10.32
CA ALA A 9 8.45 -6.35 -10.20
C ALA A 9 7.55 -5.72 -11.29
N LYS A 10 8.07 -5.60 -12.52
CA LYS A 10 7.39 -4.95 -13.65
C LYS A 10 6.00 -5.49 -13.93
N ALA A 11 5.81 -6.81 -13.91
CA ALA A 11 4.51 -7.41 -14.19
C ALA A 11 3.41 -6.99 -13.20
N LEU A 12 3.79 -6.62 -11.96
CA LEU A 12 2.85 -6.19 -10.92
C LEU A 12 2.58 -4.69 -10.97
N TYR A 13 3.61 -3.88 -11.27
CA TYR A 13 3.53 -2.43 -11.10
C TYR A 13 3.62 -1.61 -12.39
N LEU A 14 3.94 -2.25 -13.51
CA LEU A 14 4.01 -1.65 -14.84
C LEU A 14 3.33 -2.57 -15.88
N PRO A 15 2.03 -2.86 -15.71
CA PRO A 15 1.29 -3.73 -16.63
C PRO A 15 1.17 -3.09 -18.03
N PRO A 16 1.03 -3.90 -19.09
CA PRO A 16 0.68 -3.39 -20.41
C PRO A 16 -0.76 -2.84 -20.43
N GLN A 17 -1.10 -2.06 -21.46
CA GLN A 17 -2.47 -1.56 -21.65
C GLN A 17 -3.47 -2.67 -22.01
N THR A 18 -2.99 -3.86 -22.38
CA THR A 18 -3.83 -5.02 -22.68
C THR A 18 -4.11 -5.82 -21.41
N PRO A 19 -5.38 -6.16 -21.11
CA PRO A 19 -5.72 -7.03 -20.00
C PRO A 19 -4.93 -8.34 -20.06
N THR A 20 -4.20 -8.62 -18.99
CA THR A 20 -3.25 -9.74 -18.94
C THR A 20 -3.41 -10.48 -17.61
N PRO A 21 -3.55 -11.82 -17.61
CA PRO A 21 -3.58 -12.58 -16.38
C PRO A 21 -2.22 -12.50 -15.66
N ILE A 22 -2.24 -12.27 -14.35
CA ILE A 22 -1.05 -12.23 -13.50
C ILE A 22 -1.25 -13.11 -12.28
N THR A 23 -0.16 -13.62 -11.73
CA THR A 23 -0.15 -14.25 -10.40
C THR A 23 0.48 -13.29 -9.42
N VAL A 24 -0.27 -12.91 -8.38
CA VAL A 24 0.21 -12.05 -7.30
C VAL A 24 0.60 -12.96 -6.13
N PRO A 25 1.88 -13.07 -5.77
CA PRO A 25 2.29 -13.86 -4.60
C PRO A 25 1.94 -13.12 -3.30
N PRO A 26 1.97 -13.79 -2.15
CA PRO A 26 1.78 -13.13 -0.85
C PRO A 26 2.89 -12.11 -0.58
N PHE A 27 2.52 -10.99 0.05
CA PHE A 27 3.45 -9.96 0.50
C PHE A 27 3.07 -9.45 1.90
N ASN A 28 4.03 -8.81 2.57
CA ASN A 28 3.81 -8.07 3.81
C ASN A 28 3.37 -6.64 3.49
N TYR A 29 2.46 -6.09 4.28
CA TYR A 29 1.93 -4.74 4.11
C TYR A 29 1.75 -4.06 5.46
N TYR A 30 2.06 -2.77 5.51
CA TYR A 30 1.36 -1.89 6.45
C TYR A 30 -0.01 -1.59 5.88
N THR A 31 -1.04 -1.63 6.73
CA THR A 31 -2.42 -1.42 6.28
C THR A 31 -3.19 -0.58 7.27
N ILE A 32 -4.04 0.32 6.77
CA ILE A 32 -5.03 1.04 7.56
C ILE A 32 -6.38 0.88 6.87
N SER A 33 -7.39 0.48 7.64
CA SER A 33 -8.77 0.42 7.19
C SER A 33 -9.51 1.71 7.58
N GLY A 34 -10.45 2.11 6.76
CA GLY A 34 -11.26 3.29 6.99
C GLY A 34 -12.52 3.29 6.14
N HIS A 35 -13.25 4.38 6.27
CA HIS A 35 -14.50 4.67 5.60
C HIS A 35 -14.52 6.17 5.28
N GLY A 36 -15.23 6.59 4.22
CA GLY A 36 -15.38 8.00 3.87
C GLY A 36 -14.76 8.39 2.53
N ASP A 37 -15.01 9.64 2.14
CA ASP A 37 -14.51 10.20 0.89
C ASP A 37 -12.97 10.29 0.94
N PRO A 38 -12.22 9.68 0.00
CA PRO A 38 -10.76 9.79 -0.05
C PRO A 38 -10.23 11.22 -0.27
N ASN A 39 -11.10 12.18 -0.57
CA ASN A 39 -10.74 13.59 -0.68
C ASN A 39 -10.72 14.31 0.67
N ASP A 40 -11.19 13.67 1.74
CA ASP A 40 -11.19 14.25 3.09
C ASP A 40 -9.82 14.19 3.78
N ILE A 41 -9.65 15.09 4.75
CA ILE A 41 -8.42 15.21 5.55
C ILE A 41 -8.05 13.89 6.22
N GLU A 42 -9.04 13.14 6.72
CA GLU A 42 -8.83 11.88 7.41
C GLU A 42 -8.14 10.83 6.53
N PHE A 43 -8.49 10.76 5.25
CA PHE A 43 -7.81 9.87 4.30
C PHE A 43 -6.35 10.30 4.10
N GLY A 44 -6.12 11.60 3.96
CA GLY A 44 -4.78 12.19 3.90
C GLY A 44 -3.92 11.82 5.11
N GLU A 45 -4.45 11.95 6.32
CA GLU A 45 -3.76 11.60 7.57
C GLU A 45 -3.40 10.10 7.63
N ARG A 46 -4.29 9.22 7.17
CA ARG A 46 -4.05 7.77 7.12
C ARG A 46 -2.92 7.42 6.16
N THR A 47 -2.93 8.02 4.96
CA THR A 47 -1.84 7.81 4.00
C THR A 47 -0.51 8.35 4.54
N ALA A 48 -0.51 9.51 5.20
CA ALA A 48 0.68 10.08 5.83
C ALA A 48 1.24 9.16 6.92
N ALA A 49 0.38 8.58 7.77
CA ALA A 49 0.78 7.60 8.78
C ALA A 49 1.45 6.36 8.17
N LEU A 50 0.88 5.80 7.09
CA LEU A 50 1.50 4.66 6.38
C LEU A 50 2.90 5.00 5.85
N TYR A 51 3.05 6.16 5.22
CA TYR A 51 4.35 6.59 4.71
C TYR A 51 5.34 6.88 5.82
N ALA A 52 4.91 7.46 6.95
CA ALA A 52 5.77 7.68 8.10
C ALA A 52 6.38 6.36 8.60
N MET A 53 5.57 5.31 8.73
CA MET A 53 6.04 3.97 9.12
C MET A 53 6.99 3.37 8.08
N ALA A 54 6.63 3.41 6.79
CA ALA A 54 7.45 2.85 5.72
C ALA A 54 8.81 3.54 5.57
N TYR A 55 8.84 4.87 5.69
CA TYR A 55 10.10 5.62 5.66
C TYR A 55 10.91 5.46 6.94
N GLY A 56 10.26 5.25 8.10
CA GLY A 56 10.91 4.89 9.35
C GLY A 56 11.83 3.69 9.16
N ILE A 57 11.29 2.57 8.66
CA ILE A 57 12.07 1.36 8.34
C ILE A 57 13.18 1.63 7.33
N ARG A 58 12.85 2.27 6.20
CA ARG A 58 13.82 2.55 5.14
C ARG A 58 15.01 3.39 5.62
N MET A 59 14.81 4.25 6.62
CA MET A 59 15.84 5.15 7.14
C MET A 59 16.59 4.60 8.35
N MET A 60 16.20 3.45 8.93
CA MET A 60 16.88 2.88 10.11
C MET A 60 18.41 2.74 9.92
N PRO A 61 18.95 2.26 8.77
CA PRO A 61 20.40 2.13 8.62
C PRO A 61 21.14 3.48 8.71
N LYS A 62 20.47 4.58 8.32
CA LYS A 62 21.03 5.94 8.47
C LYS A 62 21.06 6.41 9.91
N GLN A 63 20.26 5.79 10.78
CA GLN A 63 20.21 6.05 12.22
C GLN A 63 21.12 5.09 13.00
N GLY A 64 21.93 4.27 12.32
CA GLY A 64 22.87 3.34 12.93
C GLY A 64 22.29 1.96 13.27
N LEU A 65 21.05 1.67 12.89
CA LEU A 65 20.40 0.39 13.12
C LEU A 65 20.06 -0.27 11.78
N THR A 66 20.70 -1.40 11.47
CA THR A 66 20.42 -2.16 10.25
C THR A 66 19.69 -3.44 10.63
N PRO A 67 18.40 -3.60 10.27
CA PRO A 67 17.67 -4.84 10.52
C PRO A 67 18.32 -6.04 9.84
N ASP A 68 18.19 -7.23 10.44
CA ASP A 68 18.63 -8.48 9.83
C ASP A 68 17.92 -8.69 8.47
N GLY A 69 18.69 -9.03 7.44
CA GLY A 69 18.16 -9.22 6.08
C GLY A 69 17.85 -7.91 5.33
N TYR A 70 18.18 -6.74 5.89
CA TYR A 70 17.97 -5.47 5.22
C TYR A 70 18.68 -5.41 3.86
N TYR A 71 17.96 -4.93 2.85
CA TYR A 71 18.51 -4.44 1.60
C TYR A 71 17.96 -3.05 1.32
N GLU A 72 18.76 -2.20 0.68
CA GLU A 72 18.27 -0.90 0.26
C GLU A 72 17.14 -1.05 -0.76
N TYR A 73 16.04 -0.33 -0.58
CA TYR A 73 14.88 -0.39 -1.46
C TYR A 73 14.25 0.99 -1.69
N THR A 74 13.49 1.10 -2.78
CA THR A 74 12.53 2.19 -2.99
C THR A 74 11.23 1.83 -2.29
N VAL A 75 10.67 2.76 -1.51
CA VAL A 75 9.34 2.60 -0.90
C VAL A 75 8.33 2.22 -1.98
N PHE A 76 7.52 1.20 -1.69
CA PHE A 76 6.51 0.69 -2.60
C PHE A 76 5.37 1.71 -2.80
N PRO A 77 4.67 1.68 -3.94
CA PRO A 77 3.56 2.60 -4.17
C PRO A 77 2.44 2.35 -3.15
N LEU A 78 1.65 3.39 -2.86
CA LEU A 78 0.40 3.25 -2.13
C LEU A 78 -0.57 2.40 -2.97
N GLU A 79 -1.14 1.39 -2.34
CA GLU A 79 -2.17 0.51 -2.89
C GLU A 79 -3.45 0.69 -2.06
N GLY A 80 -4.62 0.37 -2.62
CA GLY A 80 -5.89 0.48 -1.91
C GLY A 80 -6.91 -0.52 -2.40
N LEU A 81 -7.55 -1.21 -1.47
CA LEU A 81 -8.74 -2.03 -1.71
C LEU A 81 -9.96 -1.19 -1.36
N TRP A 82 -10.96 -1.21 -2.23
CA TRP A 82 -12.17 -0.40 -2.12
C TRP A 82 -13.40 -1.28 -2.25
N THR A 83 -14.40 -1.01 -1.42
CA THR A 83 -15.70 -1.69 -1.47
C THR A 83 -16.79 -0.75 -0.98
N LEU A 84 -18.04 -1.15 -1.19
CA LEU A 84 -19.26 -0.46 -0.80
C LEU A 84 -20.22 -1.53 -0.28
N ASP A 85 -21.10 -1.16 0.66
CA ASP A 85 -22.25 -2.01 0.94
C ASP A 85 -23.18 -1.96 -0.28
N PRO A 86 -23.69 -3.10 -0.78
CA PRO A 86 -24.69 -3.10 -1.84
C PRO A 86 -25.92 -2.22 -1.57
N ALA A 87 -26.27 -1.97 -0.30
CA ALA A 87 -27.37 -1.08 0.08
C ALA A 87 -27.08 0.41 -0.19
N ASP A 88 -25.81 0.80 -0.25
CA ASP A 88 -25.35 2.18 -0.49
C ASP A 88 -25.18 2.49 -1.99
N VAL A 89 -25.43 1.50 -2.84
CA VAL A 89 -25.36 1.62 -4.30
C VAL A 89 -26.76 1.72 -4.89
N ALA A 90 -27.07 2.84 -5.52
CA ALA A 90 -28.31 3.04 -6.24
C ALA A 90 -28.46 2.03 -7.40
N ALA A 91 -29.69 1.81 -7.85
CA ALA A 91 -29.99 0.85 -8.93
C ALA A 91 -29.27 1.15 -10.26
N ASP A 92 -28.89 2.41 -10.48
CA ASP A 92 -28.12 2.87 -11.64
C ASP A 92 -26.59 2.86 -11.43
N GLY A 93 -26.13 2.37 -10.27
CA GLY A 93 -24.71 2.25 -9.92
C GLY A 93 -24.10 3.50 -9.29
N GLN A 94 -24.88 4.56 -9.05
CA GLN A 94 -24.39 5.72 -8.30
C GLN A 94 -24.23 5.40 -6.81
N PHE A 95 -23.27 6.04 -6.16
CA PHE A 95 -23.02 5.93 -4.72
C PHE A 95 -22.41 7.22 -4.19
N ASP A 96 -22.55 7.51 -2.90
CA ASP A 96 -21.82 8.59 -2.25
C ASP A 96 -20.40 8.12 -1.90
N LYS A 97 -19.38 8.94 -2.20
CA LYS A 97 -18.00 8.62 -1.82
C LYS A 97 -17.84 8.55 -0.30
N ALA A 98 -18.71 9.22 0.46
CA ALA A 98 -18.78 9.10 1.90
C ALA A 98 -19.01 7.65 2.36
N ASP A 99 -19.62 6.80 1.53
CA ASP A 99 -19.92 5.40 1.85
C ASP A 99 -18.77 4.42 1.52
N LEU A 100 -17.69 4.92 0.90
CA LEU A 100 -16.56 4.07 0.49
C LEU A 100 -15.87 3.45 1.71
N GLN A 101 -15.83 2.13 1.74
CA GLN A 101 -15.01 1.38 2.68
C GLN A 101 -13.69 1.04 2.01
N TYR A 102 -12.58 1.30 2.70
CA TYR A 102 -11.26 1.10 2.13
C TYR A 102 -10.28 0.43 3.09
N LYS A 103 -9.30 -0.24 2.48
CA LYS A 103 -8.07 -0.69 3.12
C LYS A 103 -6.90 -0.21 2.30
N ILE A 104 -6.27 0.88 2.74
CA ILE A 104 -5.05 1.38 2.13
C ILE A 104 -3.85 0.58 2.64
N MET A 105 -2.89 0.33 1.76
CA MET A 105 -1.79 -0.56 2.06
C MET A 105 -0.49 -0.12 1.38
N LEU A 106 0.63 -0.39 2.06
CA LEU A 106 1.97 -0.09 1.56
C LEU A 106 2.85 -1.31 1.79
N ARG A 107 3.24 -1.98 0.70
CA ARG A 107 4.04 -3.20 0.74
C ARG A 107 5.36 -2.96 1.48
N GLN A 108 5.75 -3.91 2.32
CA GLN A 108 7.04 -3.94 3.00
C GLN A 108 7.94 -5.04 2.43
N PRO A 109 9.27 -4.86 2.51
CA PRO A 109 10.23 -5.94 2.33
C PRO A 109 9.92 -7.14 3.24
N ASP A 110 10.35 -8.32 2.81
CA ASP A 110 10.28 -9.58 3.53
C ASP A 110 11.05 -9.58 4.86
N PHE A 111 12.11 -8.79 4.98
CA PHE A 111 12.81 -8.62 6.27
C PHE A 111 12.00 -7.87 7.33
N VAL A 112 10.91 -7.19 6.95
CA VAL A 112 10.04 -6.49 7.90
C VAL A 112 9.12 -7.50 8.57
N THR A 113 9.40 -7.77 9.83
CA THR A 113 8.67 -8.72 10.69
C THR A 113 7.72 -7.97 11.64
N PRO A 114 6.72 -8.64 12.23
CA PRO A 114 5.84 -8.01 13.23
C PRO A 114 6.57 -7.43 14.47
N ALA A 115 7.76 -7.94 14.81
CA ALA A 115 8.55 -7.40 15.92
C ALA A 115 9.36 -6.14 15.54
N LEU A 116 9.59 -5.92 14.25
CA LEU A 116 10.27 -4.74 13.70
C LEU A 116 9.30 -3.62 13.30
N ALA A 117 8.10 -4.02 12.87
CA ALA A 117 7.01 -3.20 12.34
C ALA A 117 6.47 -2.15 13.32
#